data_AF-A0A927VAD5-F1
#
_entry.id   AF-A0A927VAD5-F1
#
_cell.length_a   1.000
_cell.length_b   1.000
_cell.length_c   1.000
_cell.angle_alpha   90.00
_cell.angle_beta   90.00
_cell.angle_gamma   90.00
#
_symmetry.space_group_name_H-M   'P 1'
#
loop_
_entity.id
_entity.type
_entity.pdbx_description
1 polymer ?
#
loop_
_entity_poly.entity_id
_entity_poly.type
_entity_poly.pdbx_seq_one_letter_code
_entity_poly.pdbx_strand_id
1 'polypeptide(L)'
;MKKRNGIVNAFSVLIGVAAGCVAYYTHTSYKRSEDKVNRLDSYYRTMQGWIKCKQKDFSLKDYFDNLGANNIAIYGMGALGELFYNEMKMENIRVTAFVDKNAEALVEGLEGLPVVSLEDIGEYNIDTMIVTPVFAFDEVAELVKDEEVKLISLDELYS
;
A
#
# COMPACT_ATOMS: atom_id res chain seq x y z
N MET A 1 9.30 -15.17 -61.24
CA MET A 1 8.33 -14.31 -60.51
C MET A 1 8.05 -14.69 -59.04
N LYS A 2 8.53 -15.84 -58.50
CA LYS A 2 8.24 -16.26 -57.10
C LYS A 2 9.02 -15.52 -55.98
N LYS A 3 10.23 -15.01 -56.23
CA LYS A 3 11.09 -14.40 -55.19
C LYS A 3 10.59 -13.05 -54.64
N ARG A 4 9.81 -12.29 -55.42
CA ARG A 4 9.37 -10.93 -55.04
C ARG A 4 8.29 -10.95 -53.95
N ASN A 5 7.46 -12.00 -53.92
CA ASN A 5 6.35 -12.11 -52.96
C ASN A 5 6.85 -12.52 -51.56
N GLY A 6 7.94 -13.28 -51.45
CA GLY A 6 8.54 -13.65 -50.16
C GLY A 6 9.17 -12.46 -49.42
N ILE A 7 9.77 -11.53 -50.15
CA ILE A 7 10.37 -10.31 -49.56
C ILE A 7 9.27 -9.37 -49.07
N VAL A 8 8.21 -9.16 -49.85
CA VAL A 8 7.07 -8.32 -49.44
C VAL A 8 6.36 -8.87 -48.20
N ASN A 9 6.22 -10.20 -48.09
CA ASN A 9 5.65 -10.85 -46.92
C ASN A 9 6.57 -10.77 -45.67
N ALA A 10 7.90 -10.76 -45.85
CA ALA A 10 8.83 -10.59 -44.73
C ALA A 10 8.78 -9.15 -44.16
N PHE A 11 8.63 -8.14 -45.03
CA PHE A 11 8.49 -6.75 -44.60
C PHE A 11 7.17 -6.47 -43.85
N SER A 12 6.04 -7.07 -44.27
CA SER A 12 4.76 -6.87 -43.58
C SER A 12 4.76 -7.47 -42.17
N VAL A 13 5.41 -8.62 -41.98
CA VAL A 13 5.59 -9.23 -40.65
C VAL A 13 6.45 -8.34 -39.75
N LEU A 14 7.55 -7.77 -40.25
CA LEU A 14 8.40 -6.85 -39.49
C LEU A 14 7.67 -5.58 -39.04
N ILE A 15 6.85 -5.00 -39.93
CA ILE A 15 6.02 -3.82 -39.60
C ILE A 15 5.00 -4.17 -38.51
N GLY A 16 4.34 -5.33 -38.60
CA GLY A 16 3.39 -5.80 -37.61
C GLY A 16 4.02 -5.99 -36.22
N VAL A 17 5.22 -6.60 -36.16
CA VAL A 17 5.97 -6.76 -34.91
C VAL A 17 6.35 -5.40 -34.32
N ALA A 18 6.90 -4.49 -35.14
CA ALA A 18 7.27 -3.15 -34.67
C ALA A 18 6.06 -2.36 -34.14
N ALA A 19 4.94 -2.36 -34.87
CA ALA A 19 3.70 -1.73 -34.42
C ALA A 19 3.16 -2.35 -33.12
N GLY A 20 3.22 -3.68 -33.00
CA GLY A 20 2.86 -4.40 -31.77
C GLY A 20 3.74 -4.02 -30.58
N CYS A 21 5.07 -3.94 -30.77
CA CYS A 21 6.00 -3.50 -29.73
C CYS A 21 5.73 -2.06 -29.29
N VAL A 22 5.48 -1.14 -30.24
CA VAL A 22 5.15 0.26 -29.93
C VAL A 22 3.83 0.33 -29.16
N ALA A 23 2.78 -0.35 -29.63
CA ALA A 23 1.47 -0.38 -28.96
C ALA A 23 1.54 -0.98 -27.55
N TYR A 24 2.31 -2.06 -27.38
CA TYR A 24 2.57 -2.65 -26.08
C TYR A 24 3.27 -1.65 -25.16
N TYR A 25 4.37 -1.04 -25.62
CA TYR A 25 5.14 -0.09 -24.82
C TYR A 25 4.35 1.16 -24.44
N THR A 26 3.56 1.72 -25.37
CA THR A 26 2.69 2.87 -25.08
C THR A 26 1.58 2.49 -24.11
N HIS A 27 0.97 1.31 -24.26
CA HIS A 27 -0.07 0.84 -23.34
C HIS A 27 0.47 0.64 -21.92
N THR A 28 1.61 -0.05 -21.77
CA THR A 28 2.24 -0.28 -20.45
C THR A 28 2.70 1.02 -19.82
N SER A 29 3.22 1.97 -20.62
CA SER A 29 3.64 3.29 -20.14
C SER A 29 2.45 4.14 -19.68
N TYR A 30 1.34 4.10 -20.42
CA TYR A 30 0.10 4.78 -20.05
C TYR A 30 -0.49 4.21 -18.75
N LYS A 31 -0.65 2.88 -18.66
CA LYS A 31 -1.15 2.22 -17.44
C LYS A 31 -0.29 2.56 -16.22
N ARG A 32 1.04 2.50 -16.34
CA ARG A 32 1.95 2.86 -15.25
C ARG A 32 1.80 4.33 -14.82
N SER A 33 1.53 5.22 -15.76
CA SER A 33 1.25 6.63 -15.46
C SER A 33 -0.08 6.81 -14.75
N GLU A 34 -1.13 6.12 -15.23
CA GLU A 34 -2.46 6.13 -14.64
C GLU A 34 -2.44 5.58 -13.20
N ASP A 35 -1.80 4.43 -12.97
CA ASP A 35 -1.62 3.85 -11.64
C ASP A 35 -0.91 4.80 -10.68
N LYS A 36 0.11 5.53 -11.18
CA LYS A 36 0.83 6.51 -10.37
C LYS A 36 -0.08 7.69 -10.00
N VAL A 37 -0.88 8.18 -10.93
CA VAL A 37 -1.86 9.26 -10.67
C VAL A 37 -2.91 8.80 -9.67
N ASN A 38 -3.46 7.60 -9.84
CA ASN A 38 -4.46 7.05 -8.92
C ASN A 38 -3.92 6.91 -7.50
N ARG A 39 -2.68 6.41 -7.34
CA ARG A 39 -2.03 6.32 -6.02
C ARG A 39 -1.83 7.70 -5.38
N LEU A 40 -1.43 8.70 -6.16
CA LEU A 40 -1.28 10.07 -5.67
C LEU A 40 -2.62 10.68 -5.29
N ASP A 41 -3.68 10.43 -6.06
CA ASP A 41 -5.03 10.88 -5.73
C ASP A 41 -5.55 10.24 -4.44
N SER A 42 -5.33 8.93 -4.25
CA SER A 42 -5.67 8.25 -2.99
C SER A 42 -4.94 8.87 -1.81
N TYR A 43 -3.62 9.07 -1.91
CA TYR A 43 -2.86 9.74 -0.84
C TYR A 43 -3.33 11.16 -0.59
N TYR A 44 -3.63 11.92 -1.64
CA TYR A 44 -4.14 13.28 -1.51
C TYR A 44 -5.47 13.30 -0.74
N ARG A 45 -6.41 12.42 -1.09
CA ARG A 45 -7.69 12.27 -0.40
C ARG A 45 -7.52 11.88 1.06
N THR A 46 -6.71 10.86 1.34
CA THR A 46 -6.44 10.40 2.71
C THR A 46 -5.80 11.50 3.56
N MET A 47 -4.81 12.23 3.02
CA MET A 47 -4.19 13.36 3.73
C MET A 47 -5.17 14.52 3.97
N GLN A 48 -6.07 14.80 3.02
CA GLN A 48 -7.14 15.79 3.23
C GLN A 48 -8.10 15.36 4.34
N GLY A 49 -8.52 14.10 4.35
CA GLY A 49 -9.34 13.52 5.41
C GLY A 49 -8.66 13.66 6.76
N TRP A 50 -7.39 13.25 6.83
CA TRP A 50 -6.57 13.33 8.03
C TRP A 50 -6.51 14.76 8.59
N ILE A 51 -6.19 15.75 7.76
CA ILE A 51 -6.17 17.16 8.18
C ILE A 51 -7.55 17.62 8.68
N LYS A 52 -8.63 17.26 7.99
CA LYS A 52 -10.00 17.61 8.42
C LYS A 52 -10.35 16.98 9.76
N CYS A 53 -9.92 15.75 10.03
CA CYS A 53 -10.10 15.09 11.31
C CYS A 53 -9.34 15.82 12.42
N LYS A 54 -8.06 16.21 12.20
CA LYS A 54 -7.30 17.02 13.17
C LYS A 54 -7.99 18.35 13.48
N GLN A 55 -8.57 19.01 12.47
CA GLN A 55 -9.29 20.27 12.64
C GLN A 55 -10.62 20.14 13.41
N LYS A 56 -11.14 18.92 13.55
CA LYS A 56 -12.37 18.61 14.28
C LYS A 56 -12.10 18.00 15.66
N ASP A 57 -10.87 18.09 16.15
CA ASP A 57 -10.43 17.48 17.41
C ASP A 57 -10.71 15.96 17.44
N PHE A 58 -10.57 15.28 16.30
CA PHE A 58 -10.66 13.82 16.24
C PHE A 58 -9.56 13.19 17.12
N SER A 59 -9.99 12.28 17.98
CA SER A 59 -9.16 11.51 18.90
C SER A 59 -8.98 10.11 18.34
N LEU A 60 -7.76 9.78 17.90
CA LEU A 60 -7.40 8.41 17.54
C LEU A 60 -7.56 7.50 18.75
N LYS A 61 -7.26 8.01 19.95
CA LYS A 61 -7.38 7.22 21.17
C LYS A 61 -8.83 6.77 21.39
N ASP A 62 -9.79 7.68 21.28
CA ASP A 62 -11.21 7.34 21.43
C ASP A 62 -11.68 6.39 20.33
N TYR A 63 -11.18 6.57 19.09
CA TYR A 63 -11.48 5.65 17.99
C TYR A 63 -11.05 4.22 18.33
N PHE A 64 -9.79 4.02 18.73
CA PHE A 64 -9.26 2.68 19.02
C PHE A 64 -9.83 2.06 20.30
N ASP A 65 -10.07 2.87 21.33
CA ASP A 65 -10.72 2.41 22.55
C ASP A 65 -12.15 1.91 22.26
N ASN A 66 -12.92 2.64 21.45
CA ASN A 66 -14.27 2.21 21.02
C ASN A 66 -14.25 1.00 20.08
N LEU A 67 -13.18 0.86 19.29
CA LEU A 67 -12.96 -0.28 18.43
C LEU A 67 -12.64 -1.56 19.23
N GLY A 68 -12.15 -1.41 20.46
CA GLY A 68 -11.61 -2.50 21.26
C GLY A 68 -10.24 -2.99 20.78
N ALA A 69 -9.47 -2.12 20.11
CA ALA A 69 -8.16 -2.46 19.58
C ALA A 69 -7.06 -2.30 20.64
N ASN A 70 -6.34 -3.38 20.95
CA ASN A 70 -5.34 -3.39 22.02
C ASN A 70 -3.92 -3.56 21.47
N ASN A 71 -3.75 -4.44 20.47
CA ASN A 71 -2.47 -4.79 19.87
C ASN A 71 -2.45 -4.32 18.41
N ILE A 72 -2.13 -3.04 18.23
CA ILE A 72 -2.20 -2.36 16.94
C ILE A 72 -0.85 -2.44 16.22
N ALA A 73 -0.86 -2.92 14.98
CA ALA A 73 0.28 -2.86 14.07
C ALA A 73 0.05 -1.84 12.93
N ILE A 74 1.14 -1.35 12.36
CA ILE A 74 1.11 -0.45 11.20
C ILE A 74 1.72 -1.17 10.01
N TYR A 75 0.93 -1.41 8.96
CA TYR A 75 1.46 -1.91 7.69
C TYR A 75 2.00 -0.76 6.84
N GLY A 76 3.24 -0.90 6.39
CA GLY A 76 4.00 0.04 5.58
C GLY A 76 4.87 0.97 6.41
N MET A 77 6.16 0.65 6.55
CA MET A 77 7.16 1.47 7.23
C MET A 77 7.79 2.50 6.27
N GLY A 78 6.92 3.23 5.57
CA GLY A 78 7.29 4.37 4.74
C GLY A 78 6.97 5.70 5.42
N ALA A 79 7.15 6.81 4.70
CA ALA A 79 6.92 8.16 5.24
C ALA A 79 5.51 8.34 5.85
N LEU A 80 4.46 7.77 5.24
CA LEU A 80 3.10 7.90 5.75
C LEU A 80 2.88 7.07 7.02
N GLY A 81 3.48 5.88 7.10
CA GLY A 81 3.44 5.03 8.28
C GLY A 81 4.21 5.62 9.46
N GLU A 82 5.35 6.26 9.20
CA GLU A 82 6.10 7.01 10.21
C GLU A 82 5.29 8.21 10.74
N LEU A 83 4.66 8.99 9.85
CA LEU A 83 3.80 10.10 10.28
C LEU A 83 2.63 9.61 11.14
N PHE A 84 2.02 8.48 10.76
CA PHE A 84 0.89 7.91 11.49
C PHE A 84 1.33 7.36 12.85
N TYR A 85 2.46 6.67 12.91
CA TYR A 85 3.08 6.23 14.15
C TYR A 85 3.36 7.38 15.12
N ASN A 86 3.89 8.50 14.61
CA ASN A 86 4.14 9.68 15.43
C ASN A 86 2.84 10.25 16.02
N GLU A 87 1.74 10.24 15.27
CA GLU A 87 0.44 10.65 15.82
C GLU A 87 -0.09 9.69 16.88
N MET A 88 -0.03 8.39 16.61
CA MET A 88 -0.40 7.34 17.56
C MET A 88 0.35 7.54 18.89
N LYS A 89 1.65 7.82 18.81
CA LYS A 89 2.50 8.12 19.95
C LYS A 89 2.08 9.39 20.70
N MET A 90 1.76 10.47 19.99
CA MET A 90 1.29 11.72 20.62
C MET A 90 0.00 11.51 21.43
N GLU A 91 -0.84 10.56 21.03
CA GLU A 91 -2.08 10.20 21.73
C GLU A 91 -1.92 9.02 22.70
N ASN A 92 -0.68 8.60 22.98
CA ASN A 92 -0.33 7.48 23.87
C ASN A 92 -0.96 6.13 23.46
N ILE A 93 -1.13 5.92 22.16
CA ILE A 93 -1.59 4.65 21.60
C ILE A 93 -0.36 3.77 21.34
N ARG A 94 -0.38 2.56 21.89
CA ARG A 94 0.72 1.62 21.76
C ARG A 94 0.66 0.90 20.41
N VAL A 95 1.74 1.01 19.64
CA VAL A 95 1.97 0.20 18.44
C VAL A 95 2.86 -0.99 18.81
N THR A 96 2.49 -2.19 18.40
CA THR A 96 3.21 -3.43 18.73
C THR A 96 4.31 -3.74 17.73
N ALA A 97 4.09 -3.48 16.45
CA ALA A 97 5.03 -3.73 15.38
C ALA A 97 4.74 -2.86 14.15
N PHE A 98 5.77 -2.67 13.33
CA PHE A 98 5.58 -2.38 11.91
C PHE A 98 5.49 -3.69 11.14
N VAL A 99 4.59 -3.75 10.17
CA VAL A 99 4.53 -4.83 9.19
C VAL A 99 4.94 -4.26 7.84
N ASP A 100 5.91 -4.86 7.16
CA ASP A 100 6.33 -4.39 5.84
C ASP A 100 6.75 -5.55 4.95
N LYS A 101 6.38 -5.49 3.68
CA LYS A 101 6.82 -6.49 2.69
C LYS A 101 8.35 -6.55 2.51
N ASN A 102 9.07 -5.52 2.95
CA ASN A 102 10.53 -5.46 2.93
C ASN A 102 11.14 -5.65 4.34
N ALA A 103 10.42 -6.28 5.27
CA ALA A 103 10.87 -6.45 6.67
C ALA A 103 12.31 -6.99 6.79
N GLU A 104 12.69 -7.95 5.94
CA GLU A 104 14.06 -8.51 5.92
C GLU A 104 15.16 -7.45 5.69
N ALA A 105 14.86 -6.41 4.91
CA ALA A 105 15.79 -5.30 4.64
C ALA A 105 15.71 -4.19 5.69
N LEU A 106 14.65 -4.18 6.50
CA LEU A 106 14.36 -3.18 7.53
C LEU A 106 14.75 -3.76 8.90
N VAL A 107 16.06 -3.88 9.12
CA VAL A 107 16.66 -4.56 10.28
C VAL A 107 16.31 -3.90 11.62
N GLU A 108 15.99 -2.60 11.64
CA GLU A 108 15.55 -1.87 12.83
C GLU A 108 14.33 -1.00 12.49
N GLY A 109 13.25 -1.15 13.26
CA GLY A 109 12.09 -0.28 13.18
C GLY A 109 12.26 1.02 13.96
N LEU A 110 11.24 1.88 13.91
CA LEU A 110 11.27 3.14 14.65
C LEU A 110 11.31 2.90 16.16
N GLU A 111 12.25 3.55 16.84
CA GLU A 111 12.39 3.51 18.31
C GLU A 111 12.49 2.09 18.90
N GLY A 112 13.09 1.16 18.15
CA GLY A 112 13.27 -0.23 18.59
C GLY A 112 12.02 -1.10 18.45
N LEU A 113 10.98 -0.62 17.75
CA LEU A 113 9.86 -1.46 17.37
C LEU A 113 10.31 -2.54 16.38
N PRO A 114 9.77 -3.76 16.49
CA PRO A 114 10.03 -4.81 15.51
C PRO A 114 9.41 -4.44 14.16
N VAL A 115 10.09 -4.83 13.08
CA VAL A 115 9.57 -4.82 11.71
C VAL A 115 9.44 -6.26 11.26
N VAL A 116 8.23 -6.65 10.88
CA VAL A 116 7.89 -8.07 10.62
C VAL A 116 7.24 -8.23 9.25
N SER A 117 7.31 -9.43 8.71
CA SER A 117 6.59 -9.77 7.49
C SER A 117 5.10 -10.03 7.78
N LEU A 118 4.27 -10.10 6.74
CA LEU A 118 2.86 -10.49 6.90
C LEU A 118 2.71 -11.94 7.37
N GLU A 119 3.68 -12.80 7.11
CA GLU A 119 3.66 -14.23 7.48
C GLU A 119 3.91 -14.42 8.98
N ASP A 120 4.59 -13.46 9.61
CA ASP A 120 5.00 -13.54 11.02
C ASP A 120 4.04 -12.82 11.97
N ILE A 121 2.94 -12.22 11.47
CA ILE A 121 2.06 -11.37 12.30
C ILE A 121 1.42 -12.13 13.47
N GLY A 122 1.18 -13.43 13.32
CA GLY A 122 0.63 -14.30 14.35
C GLY A 122 1.52 -14.40 15.60
N GLU A 123 2.83 -14.18 15.46
CA GLU A 123 3.78 -14.21 16.59
C GLU A 123 3.65 -12.97 17.50
N TYR A 124 3.00 -11.91 17.01
CA TYR A 124 2.92 -10.61 17.68
C TYR A 124 1.55 -10.32 18.31
N ASN A 125 0.62 -11.30 18.28
CA ASN A 125 -0.75 -11.17 18.81
C ASN A 125 -1.46 -9.90 18.34
N ILE A 126 -1.25 -9.52 17.07
CA ILE A 126 -1.83 -8.32 16.47
C ILE A 126 -3.33 -8.53 16.30
N ASP A 127 -4.15 -7.67 16.93
CA ASP A 127 -5.62 -7.73 16.79
C ASP A 127 -6.14 -6.75 15.73
N THR A 128 -5.36 -5.70 15.44
CA THR A 128 -5.73 -4.63 14.52
C THR A 128 -4.52 -4.19 13.73
N MET A 129 -4.63 -4.09 12.41
CA MET A 129 -3.56 -3.60 11.55
C MET A 129 -4.04 -2.45 10.67
N ILE A 130 -3.33 -1.32 10.76
CA ILE A 130 -3.61 -0.14 9.96
C ILE A 130 -2.76 -0.15 8.70
N VAL A 131 -3.41 -0.21 7.54
CA VAL A 131 -2.74 -0.22 6.24
C VAL A 131 -2.54 1.20 5.75
N THR A 132 -1.29 1.67 5.81
CA THR A 132 -0.95 3.06 5.46
C THR A 132 -0.81 3.30 3.96
N PRO A 133 -0.27 2.38 3.14
CA PRO A 133 -0.38 2.47 1.70
C PRO A 133 -1.78 2.00 1.30
N VAL A 134 -2.71 2.95 1.20
CA VAL A 134 -4.14 2.67 0.93
C VAL A 134 -4.37 1.86 -0.36
N PHE A 135 -3.51 2.01 -1.36
CA PHE A 135 -3.56 1.22 -2.60
C PHE A 135 -3.22 -0.27 -2.43
N ALA A 136 -2.59 -0.65 -1.31
CA ALA A 136 -2.19 -2.02 -1.02
C ALA A 136 -3.22 -2.74 -0.15
N PHE A 137 -4.30 -2.07 0.26
CA PHE A 137 -5.28 -2.62 1.19
C PHE A 137 -5.86 -3.97 0.72
N ASP A 138 -6.33 -4.03 -0.53
CA ASP A 138 -6.92 -5.27 -1.08
C ASP A 138 -5.90 -6.42 -1.14
N GLU A 139 -4.65 -6.12 -1.48
CA GLU A 139 -3.57 -7.10 -1.51
C GLU A 139 -3.27 -7.64 -0.11
N VAL A 140 -3.14 -6.75 0.88
CA VAL A 140 -2.90 -7.13 2.28
C VAL A 140 -4.09 -7.93 2.82
N ALA A 141 -5.33 -7.51 2.53
CA ALA A 141 -6.53 -8.19 2.97
C ALA A 141 -6.62 -9.63 2.47
N GLU A 142 -6.23 -9.89 1.22
CA GLU A 142 -6.19 -11.25 0.70
C GLU A 142 -5.08 -12.09 1.36
N LEU A 143 -3.93 -11.48 1.66
CA LEU A 143 -2.79 -12.17 2.27
C LEU A 143 -3.03 -12.57 3.73
N VAL A 144 -3.81 -11.80 4.48
CA VAL A 144 -4.08 -12.08 5.91
C VAL A 144 -5.52 -12.53 6.17
N LYS A 145 -6.24 -12.97 5.13
CA LYS A 145 -7.66 -13.35 5.23
C LYS A 145 -7.94 -14.48 6.24
N ASP A 146 -6.95 -15.34 6.48
CA ASP A 146 -7.04 -16.50 7.38
C ASP A 146 -6.53 -16.15 8.81
N GLU A 147 -6.05 -14.93 9.01
CA GLU A 147 -5.56 -14.41 10.29
C GLU A 147 -6.68 -13.70 11.04
N GLU A 148 -6.71 -13.82 12.37
CA GLU A 148 -7.70 -13.15 13.23
C GLU A 148 -7.33 -11.67 13.48
N VAL A 149 -7.09 -10.91 12.41
CA VAL A 149 -6.68 -9.50 12.47
C VAL A 149 -7.70 -8.57 11.81
N LYS A 150 -8.07 -7.50 12.50
CA LYS A 150 -8.92 -6.44 11.93
C LYS A 150 -8.09 -5.50 11.05
N LEU A 151 -8.38 -5.47 9.75
CA LEU A 151 -7.77 -4.51 8.84
C LEU A 151 -8.56 -3.22 8.74
N ILE A 152 -7.85 -2.09 8.82
CA ILE A 152 -8.40 -0.76 8.57
C ILE A 152 -7.44 -0.02 7.65
N SER A 153 -7.95 0.52 6.55
CA SER A 153 -7.13 1.40 5.70
C SER A 153 -6.98 2.77 6.37
N LEU A 154 -5.86 3.43 6.14
CA LEU A 154 -5.68 4.81 6.60
C LEU A 154 -6.73 5.76 5.98
N ASP A 155 -7.23 5.47 4.78
CA ASP A 155 -8.32 6.24 4.16
C ASP A 155 -9.60 6.09 4.98
N GLU A 156 -9.98 4.87 5.35
CA GLU A 156 -11.17 4.58 6.17
C GLU A 156 -11.11 5.25 7.53
N LEU A 157 -9.94 5.24 8.18
CA LEU A 157 -9.72 5.86 9.49
C LEU A 157 -10.01 7.38 9.49
N TYR A 158 -9.76 8.06 8.37
CA TYR A 158 -9.89 9.51 8.26
C TYR A 158 -10.91 9.99 7.21
N SER A 159 -11.81 9.11 6.74
CA SER A 159 -12.88 9.45 5.78
C SER A 159 -14.11 10.09 6.41
#